data_AF-A0A2A3MGI8-F1
#
_entry.id   AF-A0A2A3MGI8-F1
#
_cell.length_a   1.000
_cell.length_b   1.000
_cell.length_c   1.000
_cell.angle_alpha   90.00
_cell.angle_beta   90.00
_cell.angle_gamma   90.00
#
_symmetry.space_group_name_H-M   'P 1'
#
loop_
_entity.id
_entity.type
_entity.pdbx_description
1 polymer ?
#
loop_
_entity_poly.entity_id
_entity_poly.type
_entity_poly.pdbx_seq_one_letter_code
_entity_poly.pdbx_strand_id
1 'polypeptide(L)'
;MLATVALTANAGEPYAYPVTNPFMATVAGTPEKLRAPTPSDVDVQQTDLKVRVLPDRKLPPALSQYRDLHYRVAWHDEAAPLIFLVAGTGSGYDSTRMDYLKRLFWQAGMHVIVLSSPSNHDFIAAASNSGLPGMGAEDARDLHTAMTLAVENARQELGFEVTSYRLAGFSLGALHAAFVAELDTHLGQFDFERVLLMNPPVDLYASVGRLDALSYTRIEGVDDNDSFYEHIFQKLSRHFASRGNSDIQESLFEEIQSSPDALTDPELAMLIGAVFRFSAADLSFMSDLVTHGGRYVPADEQLKVSTSLTPYLRRALFCDFSCYINEQLLPTWQLENADKTIDDMAWETSLRSLQDFLQNNPDVAAVSNADDLILTESDYRFLADTLGERAFLYPSGGHGGNLDYAPVTERYLAFLQGGAQ
;
A
#
# COMPACT_ATOMS: atom_id res chain seq x y z
N MET A 1 3.06 -39.57 5.30
CA MET A 1 1.69 -39.34 5.77
C MET A 1 1.48 -37.83 5.77
N LEU A 2 0.73 -37.32 4.80
CA LEU A 2 0.38 -35.90 4.73
C LEU A 2 -0.64 -35.60 5.84
N ALA A 3 -0.33 -34.68 6.73
CA ALA A 3 -1.31 -34.10 7.63
C ALA A 3 -1.94 -32.90 6.90
N THR A 4 -3.17 -33.08 6.44
CA THR A 4 -4.06 -32.01 6.01
C THR A 4 -4.33 -31.13 7.24
N VAL A 5 -3.75 -29.93 7.28
CA VAL A 5 -4.14 -28.92 8.26
C VAL A 5 -5.55 -28.47 7.89
N ALA A 6 -6.54 -28.97 8.64
CA ALA A 6 -7.88 -28.42 8.59
C ALA A 6 -7.83 -27.06 9.30
N LEU A 7 -7.81 -25.96 8.53
CA LEU A 7 -8.10 -24.65 9.08
C LEU A 7 -9.52 -24.69 9.63
N THR A 8 -9.65 -24.58 10.95
CA THR A 8 -10.94 -24.37 11.61
C THR A 8 -11.46 -23.01 11.20
N ALA A 9 -12.43 -23.00 10.29
CA ALA A 9 -13.27 -21.83 10.06
C ALA A 9 -14.03 -21.51 11.36
N ASN A 10 -13.77 -20.34 11.94
CA ASN A 10 -14.61 -19.82 13.03
C ASN A 10 -16.07 -19.73 12.55
N ALA A 11 -16.99 -20.05 13.45
CA ALA A 11 -18.42 -20.23 13.22
C ALA A 11 -19.16 -18.90 12.91
N GLY A 12 -18.84 -18.30 11.77
CA GLY A 12 -19.66 -17.30 11.07
C GLY A 12 -20.27 -17.90 9.80
N GLU A 13 -21.07 -17.12 9.07
CA GLU A 13 -21.53 -17.52 7.74
C GLU A 13 -20.35 -17.98 6.88
N PRO A 14 -20.51 -19.05 6.07
CA PRO A 14 -19.43 -19.55 5.24
C PRO A 14 -18.89 -18.43 4.34
N TYR A 15 -17.58 -18.28 4.29
CA TYR A 15 -16.92 -17.28 3.45
C TYR A 15 -17.35 -17.47 1.98
N ALA A 16 -18.22 -16.58 1.51
CA ALA A 16 -18.93 -16.68 0.22
C ALA A 16 -18.52 -15.58 -0.77
N TYR A 17 -17.28 -15.10 -0.69
CA TYR A 17 -16.76 -14.11 -1.63
C TYR A 17 -16.74 -14.68 -3.06
N PRO A 18 -17.37 -14.02 -4.05
CA PRO A 18 -17.65 -14.63 -5.34
C PRO A 18 -16.48 -14.56 -6.33
N VAL A 19 -15.51 -13.67 -6.11
CA VAL A 19 -14.39 -13.46 -7.04
C VAL A 19 -13.27 -14.43 -6.69
N THR A 20 -13.17 -15.52 -7.45
CA THR A 20 -12.22 -16.62 -7.20
C THR A 20 -10.91 -16.50 -7.96
N ASN A 21 -10.83 -15.61 -8.96
CA ASN A 21 -9.60 -15.31 -9.66
C ASN A 21 -8.81 -14.24 -8.88
N PRO A 22 -7.57 -14.51 -8.45
CA PRO A 22 -6.81 -13.60 -7.61
C PRO A 22 -6.43 -12.29 -8.32
N PHE A 23 -6.15 -12.35 -9.62
CA PHE A 23 -5.86 -11.13 -10.40
C PHE A 23 -7.11 -10.28 -10.56
N MET A 24 -8.25 -10.92 -10.81
CA MET A 24 -9.55 -10.26 -10.86
C MET A 24 -9.89 -9.58 -9.54
N ALA A 25 -9.77 -10.30 -8.42
CA ALA A 25 -10.04 -9.76 -7.10
C ALA A 25 -9.13 -8.55 -6.80
N THR A 26 -7.85 -8.63 -7.18
CA THR A 26 -6.89 -7.53 -6.99
C THR A 26 -7.27 -6.26 -7.77
N VAL A 27 -7.76 -6.41 -9.00
CA VAL A 27 -8.08 -5.27 -9.89
C VAL A 27 -9.50 -4.73 -9.65
N ALA A 28 -10.50 -5.61 -9.54
CA ALA A 28 -11.91 -5.22 -9.41
C ALA A 28 -12.35 -4.92 -7.97
N GLY A 29 -11.73 -5.59 -7.00
CA GLY A 29 -12.24 -5.61 -5.63
C GLY A 29 -13.54 -6.39 -5.48
N THR A 30 -14.28 -6.10 -4.41
CA THR A 30 -15.57 -6.73 -4.13
C THR A 30 -16.65 -6.14 -5.05
N PRO A 31 -17.60 -6.93 -5.57
CA PRO A 31 -18.76 -6.41 -6.28
C PRO A 31 -19.57 -5.43 -5.41
N GLU A 32 -20.03 -4.31 -5.97
CA GLU A 32 -20.62 -3.18 -5.23
C GLU A 32 -21.71 -3.61 -4.22
N LYS A 33 -22.59 -4.53 -4.63
CA LYS A 33 -23.72 -5.04 -3.81
C LYS A 33 -23.29 -5.84 -2.58
N LEU A 34 -22.04 -6.30 -2.55
CA LEU A 34 -21.48 -7.10 -1.47
C LEU A 34 -20.51 -6.28 -0.61
N ARG A 35 -20.26 -5.01 -0.96
CA ARG A 35 -19.39 -4.13 -0.19
C ARG A 35 -20.04 -3.75 1.13
N ALA A 36 -19.23 -3.54 2.17
CA ALA A 36 -19.72 -2.85 3.35
C ALA A 36 -20.13 -1.42 2.96
N PRO A 37 -21.35 -0.98 3.33
CA PRO A 37 -21.79 0.37 3.03
C PRO A 37 -20.94 1.38 3.80
N THR A 38 -20.61 2.49 3.14
CA THR A 38 -19.89 3.63 3.71
C THR A 38 -20.66 4.92 3.39
N PRO A 39 -20.55 5.98 4.22
CA PRO A 39 -21.13 7.29 3.88
C PRO A 39 -20.56 7.79 2.55
N SER A 40 -21.32 8.67 1.87
CA SER A 40 -20.77 9.34 0.70
C SER A 40 -19.64 10.28 1.12
N ASP A 41 -18.73 10.59 0.20
CA ASP A 41 -17.56 11.42 0.52
C ASP A 41 -17.94 12.81 1.06
N VAL A 42 -19.05 13.38 0.57
CA VAL A 42 -19.55 14.69 1.01
C VAL A 42 -20.18 14.67 2.40
N ASP A 43 -20.55 13.50 2.91
CA ASP A 43 -21.13 13.33 4.25
C ASP A 43 -20.04 13.14 5.32
N VAL A 44 -18.80 12.86 4.91
CA VAL A 44 -17.67 12.70 5.82
C VAL A 44 -17.03 14.05 6.09
N GLN A 45 -16.97 14.44 7.36
CA GLN A 45 -16.27 15.64 7.80
C GLN A 45 -14.76 15.44 7.66
N GLN A 46 -14.18 16.07 6.63
CA GLN A 46 -12.80 15.86 6.24
C GLN A 46 -12.15 17.07 5.56
N THR A 47 -10.82 17.10 5.55
CA THR A 47 -10.01 18.06 4.80
C THR A 47 -8.62 17.49 4.54
N ASP A 48 -7.95 18.04 3.53
CA ASP A 48 -6.52 17.81 3.32
C ASP A 48 -5.73 18.90 4.06
N LEU A 49 -4.74 18.47 4.83
CA LEU A 49 -3.80 19.33 5.55
C LEU A 49 -2.38 19.02 5.07
N LYS A 50 -1.41 19.81 5.54
CA LYS A 50 -0.01 19.61 5.19
C LYS A 50 0.93 20.03 6.32
N VAL A 51 2.05 19.34 6.43
CA VAL A 51 3.04 19.59 7.47
C VAL A 51 4.46 19.57 6.93
N ARG A 52 5.33 20.41 7.48
CA ARG A 52 6.75 20.44 7.12
C ARG A 52 7.52 19.48 8.03
N VAL A 53 7.78 18.27 7.56
CA VAL A 53 8.53 17.25 8.31
C VAL A 53 10.03 17.54 8.27
N LEU A 54 10.58 17.82 7.08
CA LEU A 54 12.00 18.11 6.88
C LEU A 54 12.22 19.58 6.50
N PRO A 55 12.38 20.52 7.46
CA PRO A 55 12.46 21.96 7.17
C PRO A 55 13.66 22.32 6.27
N ASP A 56 14.77 21.61 6.43
CA ASP A 56 16.02 21.85 5.70
C ASP A 56 16.09 21.15 4.34
N ARG A 57 15.11 20.30 3.99
CA ARG A 57 15.05 19.62 2.69
C ARG A 57 14.94 20.64 1.57
N LYS A 58 15.88 20.54 0.63
CA LYS A 58 15.91 21.30 -0.61
C LYS A 58 15.47 20.39 -1.74
N LEU A 59 14.47 20.85 -2.49
CA LEU A 59 13.99 20.21 -3.71
C LEU A 59 14.25 21.14 -4.90
N PRO A 60 14.45 20.59 -6.11
CA PRO A 60 14.51 21.43 -7.30
C PRO A 60 13.18 22.19 -7.49
N PRO A 61 13.20 23.36 -8.16
CA PRO A 61 11.98 24.16 -8.37
C PRO A 61 10.79 23.38 -8.93
N ALA A 62 11.04 22.41 -9.83
CA ALA A 62 10.02 21.53 -10.40
C ALA A 62 9.20 20.72 -9.38
N LEU A 63 9.74 20.50 -8.18
CA LEU A 63 9.15 19.67 -7.13
C LEU A 63 8.91 20.44 -5.83
N SER A 64 8.98 21.78 -5.87
CA SER A 64 8.84 22.61 -4.69
C SER A 64 7.49 22.45 -3.97
N GLN A 65 6.45 21.99 -4.69
CA GLN A 65 5.14 21.63 -4.13
C GLN A 65 5.19 20.45 -3.15
N TYR A 66 6.17 19.55 -3.29
CA TYR A 66 6.33 18.35 -2.45
C TYR A 66 7.22 18.58 -1.23
N ARG A 67 7.48 19.85 -0.86
CA ARG A 67 8.24 20.18 0.36
C ARG A 67 7.44 19.97 1.65
N ASP A 68 6.12 20.05 1.55
CA ASP A 68 5.21 19.78 2.65
C ASP A 68 4.58 18.41 2.41
N LEU A 69 4.55 17.56 3.44
CA LEU A 69 3.84 16.30 3.39
C LEU A 69 2.35 16.60 3.49
N HIS A 70 1.59 16.24 2.48
CA HIS A 70 0.14 16.36 2.50
C HIS A 70 -0.47 15.08 3.08
N TYR A 71 -1.57 15.25 3.80
CA TYR A 71 -2.28 14.15 4.44
C TYR A 71 -3.76 14.51 4.57
N ARG A 72 -4.61 13.49 4.64
CA ARG A 72 -6.05 13.68 4.81
C ARG A 72 -6.47 13.42 6.24
N VAL A 73 -7.36 14.25 6.76
CA VAL A 73 -7.98 14.07 8.07
C VAL A 73 -9.48 13.95 7.90
N ALA A 74 -10.08 12.93 8.49
CA ALA A 74 -11.52 12.86 8.76
C ALA A 74 -11.73 12.83 10.27
N TRP A 75 -12.64 13.65 10.80
CA TRP A 75 -12.79 13.80 12.25
C TRP A 75 -14.25 13.92 12.68
N HIS A 76 -14.48 13.70 13.96
CA HIS A 76 -15.76 13.92 14.64
C HIS A 76 -15.68 15.15 15.54
N ASP A 77 -16.83 15.79 15.80
CA ASP A 77 -16.89 16.88 16.78
C ASP A 77 -16.73 16.38 18.22
N GLU A 78 -17.08 15.12 18.49
CA GLU A 78 -16.91 14.47 19.79
C GLU A 78 -15.52 13.82 19.93
N ALA A 79 -15.07 13.66 21.17
CA ALA A 79 -13.82 12.97 21.48
C ALA A 79 -13.89 11.51 21.01
N ALA A 80 -12.91 11.09 20.20
CA ALA A 80 -12.90 9.78 19.57
C ALA A 80 -11.48 9.21 19.44
N PRO A 81 -11.33 7.89 19.32
CA PRO A 81 -10.04 7.28 19.03
C PRO A 81 -9.58 7.68 17.62
N LEU A 82 -8.27 7.83 17.42
CA LEU A 82 -7.68 8.16 16.14
C LEU A 82 -6.99 6.95 15.54
N ILE A 83 -7.30 6.62 14.28
CA ILE A 83 -6.58 5.64 13.50
C ILE A 83 -5.71 6.32 12.44
N PHE A 84 -4.42 6.02 12.45
CA PHE A 84 -3.54 6.32 11.32
C PHE A 84 -3.73 5.24 10.25
N LEU A 85 -3.90 5.64 9.00
CA LEU A 85 -4.06 4.77 7.84
C LEU A 85 -2.91 5.02 6.85
N VAL A 86 -2.07 4.00 6.65
CA VAL A 86 -0.87 4.09 5.81
C VAL A 86 -1.10 3.38 4.48
N ALA A 87 -0.89 4.11 3.38
CA ALA A 87 -1.08 3.59 2.03
C ALA A 87 -0.02 2.54 1.62
N GLY A 88 -0.36 1.75 0.60
CA GLY A 88 0.51 0.72 0.02
C GLY A 88 1.51 1.26 -1.01
N THR A 89 2.26 0.37 -1.65
CA THR A 89 3.34 0.71 -2.58
C THR A 89 2.93 1.76 -3.60
N GLY A 90 3.75 2.80 -3.71
CA GLY A 90 3.56 3.96 -4.59
C GLY A 90 2.28 4.76 -4.38
N SER A 91 1.41 4.39 -3.44
CA SER A 91 0.07 4.97 -3.30
C SER A 91 0.08 6.23 -2.42
N GLY A 92 -0.67 7.23 -2.86
CA GLY A 92 -0.91 8.46 -2.10
C GLY A 92 -2.04 8.31 -1.09
N TYR A 93 -2.11 9.26 -0.16
CA TYR A 93 -3.19 9.38 0.82
C TYR A 93 -4.58 9.57 0.19
N ASP A 94 -4.64 10.02 -1.06
CA ASP A 94 -5.86 10.34 -1.82
C ASP A 94 -6.34 9.20 -2.73
N SER A 95 -5.71 8.02 -2.67
CA SER A 95 -6.10 6.87 -3.48
C SER A 95 -7.48 6.32 -3.12
N THR A 96 -8.18 5.73 -4.10
CA THR A 96 -9.56 5.19 -3.94
C THR A 96 -9.69 4.21 -2.77
N ARG A 97 -8.72 3.33 -2.58
CA ARG A 97 -8.72 2.35 -1.48
C ARG A 97 -8.59 3.05 -0.12
N MET A 98 -7.72 4.05 -0.03
CA MET A 98 -7.55 4.81 1.20
C MET A 98 -8.78 5.65 1.51
N ASP A 99 -9.43 6.22 0.49
CA ASP A 99 -10.70 6.91 0.67
C ASP A 99 -11.79 5.99 1.22
N TYR A 100 -11.99 4.80 0.63
CA TYR A 100 -12.96 3.82 1.13
C TYR A 100 -12.69 3.46 2.61
N LEU A 101 -11.45 3.08 2.94
CA LEU A 101 -11.07 2.70 4.30
C LEU A 101 -11.21 3.86 5.29
N LYS A 102 -10.89 5.09 4.88
CA LYS A 102 -11.13 6.30 5.69
C LYS A 102 -12.61 6.46 5.99
N ARG A 103 -13.49 6.37 4.99
CA ARG A 103 -14.95 6.50 5.19
C ARG A 103 -15.49 5.41 6.11
N LEU A 104 -14.98 4.19 5.94
CA LEU A 104 -15.32 3.04 6.76
C LEU A 104 -14.90 3.22 8.24
N PHE A 105 -13.65 3.61 8.49
CA PHE A 105 -13.14 3.82 9.85
C PHE A 105 -13.77 5.04 10.51
N TRP A 106 -14.04 6.10 9.75
CA TRP A 106 -14.76 7.26 10.24
C TRP A 106 -16.19 6.89 10.67
N GLN A 107 -16.92 6.13 9.84
CA GLN A 107 -18.24 5.60 10.19
C GLN A 107 -18.20 4.71 11.44
N ALA A 108 -17.09 3.99 11.67
CA ALA A 108 -16.88 3.18 12.86
C ALA A 108 -16.58 4.00 14.14
N GLY A 109 -16.64 5.34 14.07
CA GLY A 109 -16.50 6.25 15.20
C GLY A 109 -15.06 6.66 15.51
N MET A 110 -14.15 6.57 14.54
CA MET A 110 -12.76 6.97 14.70
C MET A 110 -12.47 8.29 13.96
N HIS A 111 -11.57 9.11 14.49
CA HIS A 111 -10.83 10.06 13.66
C HIS A 111 -9.89 9.28 12.77
N VAL A 112 -9.63 9.75 11.55
CA VAL A 112 -8.74 9.08 10.60
C VAL A 112 -7.71 10.07 10.08
N ILE A 113 -6.42 9.74 10.20
CA ILE A 113 -5.34 10.42 9.49
C ILE A 113 -4.80 9.48 8.43
N VAL A 114 -4.88 9.86 7.16
CA VAL A 114 -4.39 9.07 6.03
C VAL A 114 -3.06 9.63 5.55
N LEU A 115 -2.06 8.75 5.45
CA LEU A 115 -0.71 9.07 5.00
C LEU A 115 -0.36 8.29 3.74
N SER A 116 0.32 8.97 2.81
CA SER A 116 0.96 8.32 1.66
C SER A 116 1.98 7.29 2.11
N SER A 117 2.23 6.30 1.28
CA SER A 117 3.29 5.32 1.54
C SER A 117 4.65 6.01 1.60
N PRO A 118 5.58 5.57 2.46
CA PRO A 118 7.00 5.93 2.39
C PRO A 118 7.63 5.77 1.01
N SER A 119 7.09 4.90 0.16
CA SER A 119 7.52 4.71 -1.23
C SER A 119 6.84 5.65 -2.24
N ASN A 120 5.91 6.52 -1.83
CA ASN A 120 5.28 7.50 -2.72
C ASN A 120 6.21 8.71 -2.89
N HIS A 121 6.17 9.33 -4.07
CA HIS A 121 6.99 10.50 -4.39
C HIS A 121 6.84 11.65 -3.39
N ASP A 122 5.63 11.89 -2.86
CA ASP A 122 5.37 12.99 -1.92
C ASP A 122 6.08 12.76 -0.58
N PHE A 123 6.03 11.54 -0.06
CA PHE A 123 6.65 11.14 1.19
C PHE A 123 8.17 11.11 1.05
N ILE A 124 8.69 10.54 -0.03
CA ILE A 124 10.14 10.54 -0.34
C ILE A 124 10.68 11.97 -0.33
N ALA A 125 9.93 12.89 -0.95
CA ALA A 125 10.33 14.29 -1.05
C ALA A 125 10.21 15.05 0.28
N ALA A 126 9.13 14.85 1.03
CA ALA A 126 8.79 15.69 2.17
C ALA A 126 9.28 15.16 3.53
N ALA A 127 9.38 13.83 3.68
CA ALA A 127 9.48 13.16 4.97
C ALA A 127 10.53 12.05 5.06
N SER A 128 10.96 11.45 3.94
CA SER A 128 12.05 10.46 3.97
C SER A 128 13.40 11.15 4.24
N ASN A 129 14.09 10.76 5.31
CA ASN A 129 15.41 11.30 5.66
C ASN A 129 16.48 10.83 4.67
N SER A 130 16.54 9.53 4.41
CA SER A 130 17.49 8.93 3.47
C SER A 130 17.17 9.26 2.01
N GLY A 131 15.89 9.44 1.68
CA GLY A 131 15.40 9.50 0.30
C GLY A 131 15.37 8.14 -0.39
N LEU A 132 15.66 7.05 0.32
CA LEU A 132 15.76 5.68 -0.18
C LEU A 132 14.86 4.74 0.65
N PRO A 133 13.55 4.73 0.42
CA PRO A 133 12.66 3.86 1.17
C PRO A 133 12.84 2.38 0.78
N GLY A 134 12.54 1.49 1.71
CA GLY A 134 12.71 0.04 1.57
C GLY A 134 13.40 -0.61 2.79
N MET A 135 13.85 0.20 3.74
CA MET A 135 14.40 -0.25 5.03
C MET A 135 13.34 -0.07 6.12
N GLY A 136 12.65 -1.15 6.49
CA GLY A 136 11.48 -1.09 7.37
C GLY A 136 11.67 -0.27 8.65
N ALA A 137 12.82 -0.41 9.33
CA ALA A 137 13.10 0.35 10.56
C ALA A 137 13.39 1.86 10.31
N GLU A 138 13.98 2.22 9.18
CA GLU A 138 14.20 3.64 8.81
C GLU A 138 12.91 4.29 8.34
N ASP A 139 12.17 3.60 7.47
CA ASP A 139 10.87 4.06 6.98
C ASP A 139 9.89 4.25 8.13
N ALA A 140 9.91 3.35 9.13
CA ALA A 140 9.09 3.50 10.34
C ALA A 140 9.47 4.71 11.19
N ARG A 141 10.75 5.07 11.29
CA ARG A 141 11.18 6.28 12.02
C ARG A 141 10.70 7.55 11.32
N ASP A 142 10.82 7.59 10.00
CA ASP A 142 10.36 8.71 9.20
C ASP A 142 8.83 8.83 9.25
N LEU A 143 8.13 7.70 9.16
CA LEU A 143 6.67 7.64 9.25
C LEU A 143 6.15 8.01 10.64
N HIS A 144 6.79 7.54 11.72
CA HIS A 144 6.42 7.91 13.09
C HIS A 144 6.59 9.41 13.33
N THR A 145 7.67 10.01 12.81
CA THR A 145 7.89 11.46 12.85
C THR A 145 6.80 12.21 12.08
N ALA A 146 6.45 11.74 10.87
CA ALA A 146 5.38 12.32 10.07
C ALA A 146 4.01 12.22 10.76
N MET A 147 3.69 11.06 11.36
CA MET A 147 2.46 10.82 12.13
C MET A 147 2.34 11.78 13.30
N THR A 148 3.43 11.97 14.04
CA THR A 148 3.52 12.91 15.18
C THR A 148 3.13 14.31 14.75
N LEU A 149 3.81 14.84 13.74
CA LEU A 149 3.60 16.20 13.27
C LEU A 149 2.22 16.38 12.62
N ALA A 150 1.73 15.35 11.92
CA ALA A 150 0.41 15.37 11.32
C ALA A 150 -0.70 15.42 12.37
N VAL A 151 -0.65 14.61 13.44
CA VAL A 151 -1.69 14.65 14.47
C VAL A 151 -1.64 15.93 15.30
N GLU A 152 -0.44 16.43 15.62
CA GLU A 152 -0.29 17.71 16.31
C GLU A 152 -0.87 18.87 15.48
N ASN A 153 -0.53 18.92 14.18
CA ASN A 153 -1.04 19.93 13.26
C ASN A 153 -2.57 19.81 13.09
N ALA A 154 -3.10 18.61 12.88
CA ALA A 154 -4.54 18.39 12.71
C ALA A 154 -5.34 18.81 13.94
N ARG A 155 -4.89 18.46 15.14
CA ARG A 155 -5.55 18.86 16.39
C ARG A 155 -5.50 20.37 16.61
N GLN A 156 -4.40 21.02 16.25
CA GLN A 156 -4.27 22.47 16.36
C GLN A 156 -5.21 23.21 15.39
N GLU A 157 -5.28 22.76 14.13
CA GLU A 157 -6.09 23.42 13.09
C GLU A 157 -7.59 23.14 13.23
N LEU A 158 -7.97 21.93 13.67
CA LEU A 158 -9.36 21.46 13.65
C LEU A 158 -10.00 21.36 15.04
N GLY A 159 -9.21 21.33 16.11
CA GLY A 159 -9.71 21.36 17.49
C GLY A 159 -10.39 20.08 17.99
N PHE A 160 -10.20 18.93 17.33
CA PHE A 160 -10.78 17.66 17.80
C PHE A 160 -9.96 17.01 18.93
N GLU A 161 -10.64 16.20 19.75
CA GLU A 161 -10.05 15.47 20.88
C GLU A 161 -9.80 14.00 20.52
N VAL A 162 -8.58 13.51 20.81
CA VAL A 162 -8.17 12.11 20.60
C VAL A 162 -8.20 11.37 21.94
N THR A 163 -8.89 10.24 22.00
CA THR A 163 -9.00 9.42 23.22
C THR A 163 -7.98 8.28 23.30
N SER A 164 -7.61 7.70 22.16
CA SER A 164 -6.57 6.67 22.03
C SER A 164 -6.07 6.59 20.58
N TYR A 165 -4.98 5.85 20.35
CA TYR A 165 -4.38 5.69 19.03
C TYR A 165 -4.50 4.27 18.50
N ARG A 166 -4.72 4.16 17.20
CA ARG A 166 -4.73 2.93 16.41
C ARG A 166 -3.94 3.14 15.14
N LEU A 167 -3.52 2.03 14.54
CA LEU A 167 -2.73 2.04 13.33
C LEU A 167 -3.28 0.99 12.37
N ALA A 168 -3.39 1.34 11.10
CA ALA A 168 -3.70 0.41 10.05
C ALA A 168 -2.86 0.72 8.83
N GLY A 169 -2.52 -0.33 8.09
CA GLY A 169 -1.80 -0.19 6.83
C GLY A 169 -2.28 -1.19 5.82
N PHE A 170 -2.17 -0.84 4.54
CA PHE A 170 -2.46 -1.74 3.42
C PHE A 170 -1.18 -2.10 2.68
N SER A 171 -0.98 -3.37 2.35
CA SER A 171 0.17 -3.85 1.56
C SER A 171 1.50 -3.42 2.19
N LEU A 172 2.37 -2.73 1.47
CA LEU A 172 3.59 -2.14 2.03
C LEU A 172 3.32 -1.22 3.24
N GLY A 173 2.21 -0.49 3.26
CA GLY A 173 1.79 0.29 4.43
C GLY A 173 1.49 -0.57 5.66
N ALA A 174 1.05 -1.82 5.46
CA ALA A 174 0.86 -2.79 6.54
C ALA A 174 2.21 -3.28 7.10
N LEU A 175 3.21 -3.50 6.23
CA LEU A 175 4.58 -3.77 6.69
C LEU A 175 5.10 -2.60 7.54
N HIS A 176 4.98 -1.37 7.04
CA HIS A 176 5.38 -0.18 7.80
C HIS A 176 4.60 -0.04 9.11
N ALA A 177 3.31 -0.35 9.13
CA ALA A 177 2.51 -0.33 10.35
C ALA A 177 3.05 -1.28 11.42
N ALA A 178 3.52 -2.47 11.03
CA ALA A 178 4.15 -3.41 11.96
C ALA A 178 5.46 -2.86 12.54
N PHE A 179 6.33 -2.29 11.70
CA PHE A 179 7.58 -1.68 12.15
C PHE A 179 7.35 -0.42 13.01
N VAL A 180 6.39 0.43 12.66
CA VAL A 180 6.01 1.60 13.46
C VAL A 180 5.47 1.19 14.82
N ALA A 181 4.62 0.16 14.86
CA ALA A 181 4.09 -0.35 16.12
C ALA A 181 5.19 -0.93 17.02
N GLU A 182 6.15 -1.67 16.45
CA GLU A 182 7.31 -2.17 17.21
C GLU A 182 8.17 -1.02 17.73
N LEU A 183 8.51 -0.05 16.87
CA LEU A 183 9.27 1.13 17.24
C LEU A 183 8.59 1.90 18.39
N ASP A 184 7.27 2.08 18.31
CA ASP A 184 6.52 2.82 19.30
C ASP A 184 6.47 2.13 20.67
N THR A 185 6.72 0.81 20.77
CA THR A 185 6.89 0.15 22.08
C THR A 185 8.09 0.68 22.87
N HIS A 186 9.07 1.27 22.19
CA HIS A 186 10.25 1.89 22.81
C HIS A 186 10.08 3.40 23.00
N LEU A 187 9.31 4.06 22.13
CA LEU A 187 9.09 5.51 22.18
C LEU A 187 7.93 5.90 23.12
N GLY A 188 6.89 5.08 23.22
CA GLY A 188 5.72 5.29 24.07
C GLY A 188 4.94 6.55 23.71
N GLN A 189 4.88 6.91 22.43
CA GLN A 189 4.23 8.15 22.00
C GLN A 189 2.76 7.95 21.65
N PHE A 190 2.44 6.86 20.96
CA PHE A 190 1.06 6.56 20.57
C PHE A 190 0.45 5.46 21.43
N ASP A 191 1.26 4.50 21.91
CA ASP A 191 0.80 3.35 22.69
C ASP A 191 -0.41 2.69 22.00
N PHE A 192 -0.23 2.26 20.75
CA PHE A 192 -1.33 1.82 19.88
C PHE A 192 -2.17 0.72 20.52
N GLU A 193 -3.46 1.01 20.75
CA GLU A 193 -4.40 0.02 21.29
C GLU A 193 -4.69 -1.08 20.27
N ARG A 194 -4.66 -0.79 18.97
CA ARG A 194 -4.92 -1.76 17.90
C ARG A 194 -4.10 -1.42 16.66
N VAL A 195 -3.51 -2.46 16.06
CA VAL A 195 -2.71 -2.40 14.83
C VAL A 195 -3.26 -3.41 13.84
N LEU A 196 -3.77 -2.95 12.69
CA LEU A 196 -4.35 -3.80 11.66
C LEU A 196 -3.47 -3.84 10.40
N LEU A 197 -2.96 -5.02 10.09
CA LEU A 197 -2.12 -5.28 8.93
C LEU A 197 -2.98 -5.85 7.79
N MET A 198 -3.33 -5.06 6.78
CA MET A 198 -4.17 -5.53 5.65
C MET A 198 -3.30 -5.97 4.47
N ASN A 199 -3.32 -7.26 4.16
CA ASN A 199 -2.51 -7.92 3.12
C ASN A 199 -1.02 -7.54 3.20
N PRO A 200 -0.36 -7.68 4.37
CA PRO A 200 1.05 -7.31 4.49
C PRO A 200 1.95 -8.24 3.68
N PRO A 201 3.00 -7.73 2.99
CA PRO A 201 4.11 -8.58 2.59
C PRO A 201 4.77 -9.15 3.85
N VAL A 202 5.06 -10.45 3.88
CA VAL A 202 5.85 -11.04 4.97
C VAL A 202 7.33 -10.89 4.67
N ASP A 203 7.74 -11.22 3.45
CA ASP A 203 9.06 -10.97 2.92
C ASP A 203 8.93 -9.94 1.80
N LEU A 204 9.38 -8.72 2.05
CA LEU A 204 9.25 -7.63 1.09
C LEU A 204 10.03 -7.91 -0.19
N TYR A 205 11.23 -8.48 -0.07
CA TYR A 205 12.09 -8.79 -1.22
C TYR A 205 11.46 -9.84 -2.13
N ALA A 206 10.94 -10.93 -1.54
CA ALA A 206 10.20 -11.94 -2.29
C ALA A 206 8.92 -11.35 -2.93
N SER A 207 8.20 -10.51 -2.19
CA SER A 207 6.96 -9.87 -2.67
C SER A 207 7.19 -9.01 -3.91
N VAL A 208 8.22 -8.16 -3.90
CA VAL A 208 8.53 -7.31 -5.06
C VAL A 208 9.04 -8.12 -6.25
N GLY A 209 9.81 -9.19 -6.03
CA GLY A 209 10.23 -10.08 -7.11
C GLY A 209 9.06 -10.78 -7.80
N ARG A 210 8.00 -11.12 -7.04
CA ARG A 210 6.76 -11.68 -7.60
C ARG A 210 5.99 -10.64 -8.41
N LEU A 211 5.92 -9.39 -7.95
CA LEU A 211 5.31 -8.29 -8.68
C LEU A 211 6.05 -7.98 -9.99
N ASP A 212 7.39 -7.93 -9.93
CA ASP A 212 8.22 -7.72 -11.12
C ASP A 212 7.94 -8.82 -12.16
N ALA A 213 7.84 -10.09 -11.73
CA ALA A 213 7.56 -11.22 -12.61
C ALA A 213 6.23 -11.09 -13.38
N LEU A 214 5.22 -10.41 -12.83
CA LEU A 214 3.93 -10.20 -13.53
C LEU A 214 4.09 -9.34 -14.79
N SER A 215 5.04 -8.40 -14.79
CA SER A 215 5.35 -7.52 -15.93
C SER A 215 5.98 -8.27 -17.10
N TYR A 216 6.49 -9.49 -16.88
CA TYR A 216 7.17 -10.31 -17.88
C TYR A 216 6.31 -11.48 -18.37
N THR A 217 5.02 -11.51 -18.02
CA THR A 217 4.10 -12.55 -18.48
C THR A 217 3.95 -12.50 -19.99
N ARG A 218 4.05 -13.64 -20.69
CA ARG A 218 3.89 -13.71 -22.15
C ARG A 218 2.41 -13.80 -22.52
N ILE A 219 1.95 -12.92 -23.42
CA ILE A 219 0.62 -12.99 -24.02
C ILE A 219 0.74 -13.56 -25.43
N GLU A 220 -0.06 -14.58 -25.74
CA GLU A 220 -0.12 -15.16 -27.09
C GLU A 220 -0.63 -14.12 -28.11
N GLY A 221 0.15 -13.87 -29.17
CA GLY A 221 -0.20 -12.91 -30.22
C GLY A 221 0.20 -11.45 -29.98
N VAL A 222 0.95 -11.17 -28.90
CA VAL A 222 1.60 -9.88 -28.66
C VAL A 222 3.12 -10.06 -28.79
N ASP A 223 3.71 -9.51 -29.85
CA ASP A 223 5.17 -9.50 -30.05
C ASP A 223 5.82 -8.37 -29.21
N ASP A 224 7.06 -8.59 -28.72
CA ASP A 224 7.84 -7.68 -27.86
C ASP A 224 8.01 -6.23 -28.38
N ASN A 225 7.67 -5.95 -29.65
CA ASN A 225 7.89 -4.66 -30.32
C ASN A 225 6.65 -3.77 -30.49
N ASP A 226 5.43 -4.31 -30.40
CA ASP A 226 4.21 -3.48 -30.30
C ASP A 226 3.99 -3.19 -28.82
N SER A 227 4.02 -1.91 -28.40
CA SER A 227 3.96 -1.58 -26.98
C SER A 227 2.71 -2.22 -26.36
N PHE A 228 2.93 -3.06 -25.35
CA PHE A 228 1.94 -3.58 -24.41
C PHE A 228 0.79 -2.58 -24.12
N TYR A 229 1.15 -1.32 -23.93
CA TYR A 229 0.24 -0.20 -23.74
C TYR A 229 -0.72 0.00 -24.92
N GLU A 230 -0.24 -0.07 -26.16
CA GLU A 230 -1.04 0.10 -27.37
C GLU A 230 -2.03 -1.06 -27.53
N HIS A 231 -1.68 -2.28 -27.13
CA HIS A 231 -2.62 -3.40 -27.13
C HIS A 231 -3.77 -3.18 -26.14
N ILE A 232 -3.46 -2.83 -24.89
CA ILE A 232 -4.45 -2.53 -23.85
C ILE A 232 -5.29 -1.30 -24.22
N PHE A 233 -4.65 -0.20 -24.62
CA PHE A 233 -5.32 1.01 -25.09
C PHE A 233 -6.20 0.73 -26.31
N GLN A 234 -5.79 -0.13 -27.26
CA GLN A 234 -6.64 -0.50 -28.39
C GLN A 234 -7.85 -1.33 -27.98
N LYS A 235 -7.73 -2.26 -27.03
CA LYS A 235 -8.88 -3.02 -26.51
C LYS A 235 -9.87 -2.10 -25.81
N LEU A 236 -9.37 -1.24 -24.90
CA LEU A 236 -10.19 -0.24 -24.22
C LEU A 236 -10.85 0.71 -25.24
N SER A 237 -10.09 1.21 -26.21
CA SER A 237 -10.60 2.13 -27.25
C SER A 237 -11.64 1.48 -28.17
N ARG A 238 -11.48 0.21 -28.54
CA ARG A 238 -12.48 -0.53 -29.36
C ARG A 238 -13.80 -0.70 -28.62
N HIS A 239 -13.76 -0.98 -27.33
CA HIS A 239 -14.93 -1.07 -26.48
C HIS A 239 -15.68 0.27 -26.46
N PHE A 240 -14.98 1.39 -26.20
CA PHE A 240 -15.55 2.75 -26.20
C PHE A 240 -16.04 3.23 -27.58
N ALA A 241 -15.40 2.81 -28.68
CA ALA A 241 -15.85 3.17 -30.03
C ALA A 241 -17.18 2.51 -30.41
N SER A 242 -17.50 1.36 -29.80
CA SER A 242 -18.72 0.60 -30.10
C SER A 242 -19.96 1.05 -29.29
N ARG A 243 -19.75 1.74 -28.16
CA ARG A 243 -20.81 2.17 -27.24
C ARG A 243 -20.52 3.59 -26.76
N GLY A 244 -21.23 4.56 -27.34
CA GLY A 244 -21.01 5.99 -27.09
C GLY A 244 -20.94 6.38 -25.62
N ASN A 245 -20.15 7.42 -25.35
CA ASN A 245 -19.84 8.03 -24.06
C ASN A 245 -21.04 8.10 -23.09
N SER A 246 -21.05 7.26 -22.07
CA SER A 246 -21.87 7.43 -20.86
C SER A 246 -21.13 6.82 -19.66
N ASP A 247 -21.00 7.63 -18.62
CA ASP A 247 -20.50 7.40 -17.26
C ASP A 247 -19.61 6.17 -17.02
N ILE A 248 -18.30 6.42 -17.05
CA ILE A 248 -17.27 5.44 -16.73
C ILE A 248 -17.16 5.34 -15.20
N GLN A 249 -17.96 4.47 -14.60
CA GLN A 249 -17.78 3.96 -13.24
C GLN A 249 -17.46 2.47 -13.29
N GLU A 250 -16.89 1.97 -12.19
CA GLU A 250 -16.53 0.59 -11.79
C GLU A 250 -17.33 -0.55 -12.44
N SER A 251 -18.62 -0.34 -12.73
CA SER A 251 -19.46 -1.17 -13.61
C SER A 251 -18.83 -1.54 -14.97
N LEU A 252 -17.96 -0.69 -15.51
CA LEU A 252 -17.27 -0.92 -16.77
C LEU A 252 -16.31 -2.12 -16.68
N PHE A 253 -15.67 -2.33 -15.54
CA PHE A 253 -14.76 -3.47 -15.39
C PHE A 253 -15.55 -4.78 -15.31
N GLU A 254 -16.63 -4.82 -14.51
CA GLU A 254 -17.53 -5.97 -14.45
C GLU A 254 -18.17 -6.28 -15.82
N GLU A 255 -18.55 -5.24 -16.57
CA GLU A 255 -19.10 -5.37 -17.93
C GLU A 255 -18.06 -5.88 -18.93
N ILE A 256 -16.82 -5.37 -18.92
CA ILE A 256 -15.72 -5.85 -19.76
C ILE A 256 -15.44 -7.33 -19.46
N GLN A 257 -15.37 -7.69 -18.18
CA GLN A 257 -15.07 -9.07 -17.75
C GLN A 257 -16.21 -10.06 -18.00
N SER A 258 -17.45 -9.57 -18.11
CA SER A 258 -18.62 -10.37 -18.50
C SER A 258 -18.82 -10.42 -20.02
N SER A 259 -17.92 -9.82 -20.80
CA SER A 259 -18.01 -9.72 -22.26
C SER A 259 -16.97 -10.59 -22.97
N PRO A 260 -17.07 -10.77 -24.31
CA PRO A 260 -16.01 -11.41 -25.10
C PRO A 260 -14.67 -10.68 -25.06
N ASP A 261 -14.63 -9.43 -24.60
CA ASP A 261 -13.42 -8.62 -24.43
C ASP A 261 -12.79 -8.77 -23.03
N ALA A 262 -13.24 -9.74 -22.23
CA ALA A 262 -12.69 -10.04 -20.91
C ALA A 262 -11.17 -10.21 -20.97
N LEU A 263 -10.48 -9.68 -19.95
CA LEU A 263 -9.04 -9.83 -19.85
C LEU A 263 -8.73 -11.23 -19.34
N THR A 264 -7.81 -11.91 -20.02
CA THR A 264 -7.27 -13.20 -19.59
C THR A 264 -6.37 -13.04 -18.36
N ASP A 265 -6.09 -14.13 -17.63
CA ASP A 265 -5.18 -14.09 -16.48
C ASP A 265 -3.81 -13.48 -16.81
N PRO A 266 -3.15 -13.82 -17.95
CA PRO A 266 -1.92 -13.14 -18.36
C PRO A 266 -2.09 -11.63 -18.56
N GLU A 267 -3.22 -11.18 -19.12
CA GLU A 267 -3.48 -9.75 -19.33
C GLU A 267 -3.75 -9.01 -18.02
N LEU A 268 -4.47 -9.63 -17.08
CA LEU A 268 -4.68 -9.08 -15.74
C LEU A 268 -3.36 -9.03 -14.95
N ALA A 269 -2.56 -10.08 -15.01
CA ALA A 269 -1.22 -10.13 -14.42
C ALA A 269 -0.35 -8.99 -14.96
N MET A 270 -0.31 -8.81 -16.29
CA MET A 270 0.46 -7.71 -16.90
C MET A 270 -0.09 -6.33 -16.55
N LEU A 271 -1.41 -6.15 -16.46
CA LEU A 271 -2.02 -4.89 -16.03
C LEU A 271 -1.55 -4.52 -14.61
N ILE A 272 -1.59 -5.48 -13.69
CA ILE A 272 -1.09 -5.31 -12.33
C ILE A 272 0.41 -4.96 -12.37
N GLY A 273 1.21 -5.76 -13.09
CA GLY A 273 2.65 -5.53 -13.24
C GLY A 273 2.98 -4.14 -13.78
N ALA A 274 2.21 -3.63 -14.75
CA ALA A 274 2.40 -2.30 -15.30
C ALA A 274 2.11 -1.18 -14.30
N VAL A 275 1.03 -1.28 -13.52
CA VAL A 275 0.75 -0.30 -12.46
C VAL A 275 1.91 -0.24 -11.47
N PHE A 276 2.40 -1.40 -11.03
CA PHE A 276 3.56 -1.48 -10.14
C PHE A 276 4.85 -1.00 -10.80
N ARG A 277 5.00 -1.13 -12.13
CA ARG A 277 6.13 -0.57 -12.87
C ARG A 277 6.18 0.95 -12.80
N PHE A 278 5.03 1.63 -12.87
CA PHE A 278 4.98 3.07 -12.66
C PHE A 278 5.38 3.43 -11.22
N SER A 279 4.93 2.67 -10.23
CA SER A 279 5.34 2.88 -8.84
C SER A 279 6.86 2.71 -8.65
N ALA A 280 7.46 1.68 -9.25
CA ALA A 280 8.90 1.46 -9.21
C ALA A 280 9.68 2.58 -9.92
N ALA A 281 9.19 3.03 -11.08
CA ALA A 281 9.78 4.14 -11.82
C ALA A 281 9.75 5.46 -11.03
N ASP A 282 8.60 5.79 -10.43
CA ASP A 282 8.44 6.99 -9.60
C ASP A 282 9.33 6.94 -8.36
N LEU A 283 9.33 5.81 -7.64
CA LEU A 283 10.24 5.54 -6.53
C LEU A 283 11.69 5.76 -6.95
N SER A 284 12.12 5.06 -8.00
CA SER A 284 13.49 5.08 -8.46
C SER A 284 13.93 6.47 -8.93
N PHE A 285 13.04 7.23 -9.58
CA PHE A 285 13.31 8.59 -10.05
C PHE A 285 13.41 9.57 -8.89
N MET A 286 12.46 9.52 -7.96
CA MET A 286 12.43 10.42 -6.81
C MET A 286 13.59 10.18 -5.86
N SER A 287 13.92 8.91 -5.61
CA SER A 287 15.10 8.54 -4.84
C SER A 287 16.39 9.07 -5.46
N ASP A 288 16.63 8.86 -6.75
CA ASP A 288 17.81 9.39 -7.46
C ASP A 288 17.91 10.91 -7.36
N LEU A 289 16.77 11.60 -7.47
CA LEU A 289 16.73 13.05 -7.41
C LEU A 289 17.00 13.61 -6.01
N VAL A 290 16.37 13.02 -4.98
CA VAL A 290 16.50 13.46 -3.58
C VAL A 290 17.90 13.15 -3.03
N THR A 291 18.50 12.05 -3.48
CA THR A 291 19.87 11.65 -3.08
C THR A 291 20.96 12.25 -3.96
N HIS A 292 20.60 12.93 -5.06
CA HIS A 292 21.54 13.41 -6.08
C HIS A 292 22.39 12.28 -6.71
N GLY A 293 21.78 11.10 -6.93
CA GLY A 293 22.44 9.91 -7.47
C GLY A 293 22.92 10.04 -8.93
N GLY A 294 22.31 10.92 -9.71
CA GLY A 294 22.75 11.25 -11.08
C GLY A 294 22.37 10.23 -12.16
N ARG A 295 21.52 9.23 -11.86
CA ARG A 295 21.15 8.15 -12.79
C ARG A 295 20.14 8.60 -13.85
N TYR A 296 19.15 9.39 -13.45
CA TYR A 296 18.11 9.90 -14.34
C TYR A 296 18.34 11.36 -14.67
N VAL A 297 18.59 12.17 -13.64
CA VAL A 297 18.87 13.60 -13.77
C VAL A 297 20.36 13.82 -13.55
N PRO A 298 21.12 14.28 -14.56
CA PRO A 298 22.53 14.64 -14.39
C PRO A 298 22.73 15.58 -13.20
N ALA A 299 23.78 15.36 -12.40
CA ALA A 299 24.00 16.08 -11.14
C ALA A 299 24.13 17.61 -11.31
N ASP A 300 24.50 18.08 -12.51
CA ASP A 300 24.61 19.49 -12.87
C ASP A 300 23.33 20.08 -13.49
N GLU A 301 22.32 19.26 -13.76
CA GLU A 301 21.05 19.68 -14.34
C GLU A 301 20.04 20.11 -13.24
N GLN A 302 19.55 21.34 -13.33
CA GLN A 302 18.48 21.83 -12.46
C GLN A 302 17.12 21.70 -13.13
N LEU A 303 16.25 20.88 -12.56
CA LEU A 303 14.85 20.78 -12.98
C LEU A 303 14.09 22.06 -12.63
N LYS A 304 13.74 22.83 -13.65
CA LYS A 304 12.89 24.02 -13.54
C LYS A 304 11.42 23.60 -13.56
N VAL A 305 10.53 24.47 -13.12
CA VAL A 305 9.06 24.26 -13.18
C VAL A 305 8.60 23.92 -14.61
N SER A 306 9.27 24.45 -15.64
CA SER A 306 8.96 24.19 -17.05
C SER A 306 9.66 22.96 -17.64
N THR A 307 10.51 22.26 -16.89
CA THR A 307 11.23 21.09 -17.39
C THR A 307 10.24 19.94 -17.56
N SER A 308 10.15 19.38 -18.77
CA SER A 308 9.36 18.17 -19.00
C SER A 308 9.99 16.99 -18.28
N LEU A 309 9.23 16.31 -17.44
CA LEU A 309 9.68 15.11 -16.73
C LEU A 309 9.53 13.82 -17.57
N THR A 310 8.86 13.89 -18.72
CA THR A 310 8.57 12.74 -19.59
C THR A 310 9.81 11.95 -20.02
N PRO A 311 10.95 12.57 -20.39
CA PRO A 311 12.16 11.81 -20.75
C PRO A 311 12.72 11.00 -19.58
N TYR A 312 12.67 11.54 -18.36
CA TYR A 312 13.14 10.84 -17.16
C TYR A 312 12.22 9.69 -16.79
N LEU A 313 10.90 9.91 -16.84
CA LEU A 313 9.90 8.86 -16.62
C LEU A 313 10.11 7.68 -17.60
N ARG A 314 10.29 7.97 -18.90
CA ARG A 314 10.55 6.92 -19.91
C ARG A 314 11.79 6.08 -19.59
N ARG A 315 12.84 6.70 -19.04
CA ARG A 315 14.04 6.00 -18.62
C ARG A 315 13.81 5.19 -17.34
N ALA A 316 13.10 5.76 -16.37
CA ALA A 316 12.79 5.13 -15.10
C ALA A 316 11.89 3.89 -15.25
N LEU A 317 11.01 3.85 -16.26
CA LEU A 317 10.18 2.67 -16.58
C LEU A 317 10.97 1.39 -16.91
N PHE A 318 12.26 1.50 -17.23
CA PHE A 318 13.12 0.32 -17.42
C PHE A 318 13.67 -0.27 -16.11
N CYS A 319 13.55 0.46 -15.00
CA CYS A 319 13.99 0.01 -13.68
C CYS A 319 12.76 -0.45 -12.88
N ASP A 320 12.69 -1.74 -12.60
CA ASP A 320 11.70 -2.35 -11.72
C ASP A 320 12.17 -2.30 -10.25
N PHE A 321 11.43 -2.95 -9.34
CA PHE A 321 11.82 -2.93 -7.92
C PHE A 321 13.14 -3.64 -7.68
N SER A 322 13.37 -4.77 -8.36
CA SER A 322 14.63 -5.50 -8.31
C SER A 322 15.81 -4.64 -8.77
N CYS A 323 15.64 -3.89 -9.86
CA CYS A 323 16.60 -2.87 -10.30
C CYS A 323 16.81 -1.82 -9.20
N TYR A 324 15.76 -1.18 -8.68
CA TYR A 324 15.89 -0.18 -7.61
C TYR A 324 16.69 -0.69 -6.40
N ILE A 325 16.39 -1.90 -5.94
CA ILE A 325 17.05 -2.52 -4.79
C ILE A 325 18.54 -2.71 -5.07
N ASN A 326 18.90 -3.32 -6.19
CA ASN A 326 20.31 -3.63 -6.50
C ASN A 326 21.12 -2.38 -6.86
N GLU A 327 20.47 -1.37 -7.43
CA GLU A 327 21.13 -0.21 -8.04
C GLU A 327 21.16 1.03 -7.14
N GLN A 328 20.30 1.11 -6.12
CA GLN A 328 20.19 2.27 -5.21
C GLN A 328 20.22 1.88 -3.74
N LEU A 329 19.32 0.99 -3.33
CA LEU A 329 19.10 0.72 -1.91
C LEU A 329 20.24 -0.11 -1.30
N LEU A 330 20.51 -1.28 -1.87
CA LEU A 330 21.52 -2.22 -1.35
C LEU A 330 22.93 -1.61 -1.31
N PRO A 331 23.44 -0.94 -2.36
CA PRO A 331 24.78 -0.34 -2.30
C PRO A 331 24.90 0.71 -1.20
N THR A 332 23.85 1.50 -0.96
CA THR A 332 23.82 2.51 0.11
C THR A 332 23.81 1.86 1.48
N TRP A 333 22.94 0.87 1.69
CA TRP A 333 22.84 0.14 2.95
C TRP A 333 24.15 -0.59 3.31
N GLN A 334 24.86 -1.13 2.31
CA GLN A 334 26.16 -1.79 2.49
C GLN A 334 27.30 -0.84 2.88
N LEU A 335 27.14 0.49 2.76
CA LEU A 335 28.15 1.43 3.28
C LEU A 335 28.30 1.32 4.80
N GLU A 336 27.21 1.00 5.50
CA GLU A 336 27.18 0.79 6.96
C GLU A 336 27.15 -0.70 7.33
N ASN A 337 26.98 -1.59 6.35
CA ASN A 337 26.81 -3.03 6.51
C ASN A 337 27.69 -3.83 5.52
N ALA A 338 28.99 -3.51 5.46
CA ALA A 338 29.90 -3.97 4.39
C ALA A 338 30.01 -5.50 4.24
N ASP A 339 29.80 -6.25 5.32
CA ASP A 339 29.91 -7.70 5.41
C ASP A 339 28.55 -8.42 5.26
N LYS A 340 27.45 -7.68 5.08
CA LYS A 340 26.11 -8.23 4.89
C LYS A 340 25.71 -8.34 3.42
N THR A 341 24.78 -9.24 3.17
CA THR A 341 24.25 -9.63 1.86
C THR A 341 22.84 -9.09 1.61
N ILE A 342 22.33 -9.29 0.40
CA ILE A 342 20.93 -9.00 0.09
C ILE A 342 19.95 -9.84 0.92
N ASP A 343 20.33 -11.06 1.29
CA ASP A 343 19.50 -11.93 2.13
C ASP A 343 19.38 -11.39 3.56
N ASP A 344 20.47 -10.80 4.08
CA ASP A 344 20.46 -10.14 5.39
C ASP A 344 19.55 -8.90 5.36
N MET A 345 19.63 -8.08 4.31
CA MET A 345 18.75 -6.92 4.13
C MET A 345 17.28 -7.34 3.97
N ALA A 346 17.02 -8.40 3.18
CA ALA A 346 15.69 -8.96 2.97
C ALA A 346 15.08 -9.46 4.29
N TRP A 347 15.87 -10.14 5.12
CA TRP A 347 15.45 -10.54 6.45
C TRP A 347 15.13 -9.33 7.35
N GLU A 348 16.02 -8.35 7.42
CA GLU A 348 15.86 -7.16 8.29
C GLU A 348 14.61 -6.35 7.95
N THR A 349 14.22 -6.30 6.67
CA THR A 349 13.02 -5.59 6.20
C THR A 349 11.74 -6.46 6.15
N SER A 350 11.79 -7.69 6.65
CA SER A 350 10.66 -8.64 6.63
C SER A 350 9.84 -8.59 7.93
N LEU A 351 8.58 -9.04 7.90
CA LEU A 351 7.82 -9.30 9.14
C LEU A 351 8.44 -10.45 9.97
N ARG A 352 9.29 -11.29 9.36
CA ARG A 352 9.96 -12.39 10.06
C ARG A 352 10.96 -11.86 11.09
N SER A 353 11.59 -10.71 10.84
CA SER A 353 12.45 -10.05 11.84
C SER A 353 11.65 -9.52 13.04
N LEU A 354 10.35 -9.28 12.86
CA LEU A 354 9.41 -8.83 13.90
C LEU A 354 8.62 -9.99 14.54
N GLN A 355 8.97 -11.26 14.28
CA GLN A 355 8.17 -12.41 14.71
C GLN A 355 7.86 -12.38 16.22
N ASP A 356 8.88 -12.16 17.06
CA ASP A 356 8.71 -12.16 18.53
C ASP A 356 7.76 -11.05 18.98
N PHE A 357 7.85 -9.86 18.37
CA PHE A 357 6.93 -8.76 18.63
C PHE A 357 5.50 -9.12 18.22
N LEU A 358 5.30 -9.58 16.98
CA LEU A 358 3.99 -9.91 16.42
C LEU A 358 3.30 -11.06 17.17
N GLN A 359 4.07 -12.06 17.61
CA GLN A 359 3.57 -13.22 18.32
C GLN A 359 3.08 -12.86 19.74
N ASN A 360 3.81 -11.98 20.43
CA ASN A 360 3.55 -11.64 21.83
C ASN A 360 2.67 -10.40 22.03
N ASN A 361 2.43 -9.62 20.98
CA ASN A 361 1.57 -8.44 21.05
C ASN A 361 0.11 -8.77 20.66
N PRO A 362 -0.84 -8.80 21.62
CA PRO A 362 -2.24 -9.13 21.33
C PRO A 362 -2.98 -8.05 20.54
N ASP A 363 -2.41 -6.84 20.47
CA ASP A 363 -3.02 -5.68 19.83
C ASP A 363 -2.71 -5.57 18.34
N VAL A 364 -2.00 -6.56 17.76
CA VAL A 364 -1.74 -6.65 16.32
C VAL A 364 -2.60 -7.74 15.68
N ALA A 365 -3.31 -7.44 14.60
CA ALA A 365 -4.01 -8.43 13.79
C ALA A 365 -3.65 -8.27 12.31
N ALA A 366 -3.78 -9.33 11.53
CA ALA A 366 -3.58 -9.28 10.08
C ALA A 366 -4.78 -9.85 9.34
N VAL A 367 -5.11 -9.25 8.20
CA VAL A 367 -6.06 -9.78 7.21
C VAL A 367 -5.26 -10.19 6.00
N SER A 368 -5.43 -11.42 5.50
CA SER A 368 -4.71 -11.87 4.30
C SER A 368 -5.44 -13.01 3.59
N ASN A 369 -5.03 -13.28 2.34
CA ASN A 369 -5.66 -14.23 1.44
C ASN A 369 -4.65 -15.30 1.00
N ALA A 370 -5.10 -16.55 0.89
CA ALA A 370 -4.24 -17.67 0.48
C ALA A 370 -3.81 -17.56 -0.99
N ASP A 371 -4.59 -16.85 -1.81
CA ASP A 371 -4.35 -16.56 -3.21
C ASP A 371 -3.73 -15.17 -3.44
N ASP A 372 -3.22 -14.51 -2.39
CA ASP A 372 -2.53 -13.24 -2.52
C ASP A 372 -1.27 -13.41 -3.39
N LEU A 373 -1.23 -12.71 -4.51
CA LEU A 373 -0.18 -12.81 -5.53
C LEU A 373 1.20 -12.39 -5.02
N ILE A 374 1.29 -11.54 -3.99
CA ILE A 374 2.58 -11.11 -3.44
C ILE A 374 3.15 -12.10 -2.41
N LEU A 375 2.36 -13.05 -1.93
CA LEU A 375 2.78 -13.97 -0.87
C LEU A 375 3.20 -15.32 -1.44
N THR A 376 4.16 -15.94 -0.76
CA THR A 376 4.43 -17.37 -0.88
C THR A 376 3.57 -18.18 0.10
N GLU A 377 3.49 -19.49 -0.11
CA GLU A 377 2.82 -20.39 0.84
C GLU A 377 3.47 -20.33 2.24
N SER A 378 4.80 -20.14 2.31
CA SER A 378 5.54 -19.94 3.57
C SER A 378 5.25 -18.61 4.25
N ASP A 379 4.83 -17.59 3.49
CA ASP A 379 4.43 -16.30 4.04
C ASP A 379 3.04 -16.39 4.64
N TYR A 380 2.10 -17.01 3.93
CA TYR A 380 0.75 -17.23 4.45
C TYR A 380 0.76 -18.10 5.72
N ARG A 381 1.57 -19.17 5.74
CA ARG A 381 1.78 -19.99 6.95
C ARG A 381 2.40 -19.19 8.09
N PHE A 382 3.38 -18.33 7.82
CA PHE A 382 3.97 -17.46 8.83
C PHE A 382 2.91 -16.58 9.51
N LEU A 383 2.02 -15.94 8.74
CA LEU A 383 0.92 -15.14 9.31
C LEU A 383 0.01 -16.00 10.21
N ALA A 384 -0.34 -17.21 9.77
CA ALA A 384 -1.17 -18.14 10.55
C ALA A 384 -0.49 -18.54 11.87
N ASP A 385 0.77 -18.98 11.80
CA ASP A 385 1.50 -19.52 12.93
C ASP A 385 1.88 -18.43 13.95
N THR A 386 2.23 -17.23 13.47
CA THR A 386 2.67 -16.11 14.32
C THR A 386 1.50 -15.39 15.01
N LEU A 387 0.39 -15.15 14.31
CA LEU A 387 -0.72 -14.35 14.84
C LEU A 387 -1.87 -15.21 15.40
N GLY A 388 -1.95 -16.50 15.04
CA GLY A 388 -3.01 -17.39 15.51
C GLY A 388 -4.41 -16.88 15.15
N GLU A 389 -5.29 -16.73 16.14
CA GLU A 389 -6.66 -16.23 15.95
C GLU A 389 -6.73 -14.78 15.44
N ARG A 390 -5.65 -13.99 15.65
CA ARG A 390 -5.49 -12.63 15.12
C ARG A 390 -5.12 -12.61 13.63
N ALA A 391 -4.89 -13.78 13.03
CA ALA A 391 -4.76 -13.93 11.58
C ALA A 391 -6.15 -14.16 10.95
N PHE A 392 -6.74 -13.12 10.39
CA PHE A 392 -8.00 -13.17 9.65
C PHE A 392 -7.70 -13.63 8.21
N LEU A 393 -7.54 -14.94 8.08
CA LEU A 393 -7.09 -15.58 6.86
C LEU A 393 -8.26 -16.13 6.03
N TYR A 394 -8.26 -15.80 4.74
CA TYR A 394 -9.29 -16.20 3.79
C TYR A 394 -8.70 -17.05 2.65
N PRO A 395 -9.50 -17.95 2.03
CA PRO A 395 -9.02 -18.80 0.95
C PRO A 395 -8.85 -18.05 -0.38
N SER A 396 -9.59 -16.94 -0.58
CA SER A 396 -9.54 -16.15 -1.80
C SER A 396 -9.69 -14.65 -1.51
N GLY A 397 -9.33 -13.81 -2.48
CA GLY A 397 -9.43 -12.36 -2.37
C GLY A 397 -8.30 -11.61 -3.06
N GLY A 398 -7.30 -12.31 -3.59
CA GLY A 398 -6.14 -11.70 -4.23
C GLY A 398 -5.42 -10.74 -3.27
N HIS A 399 -4.81 -9.69 -3.82
CA HIS A 399 -4.14 -8.67 -3.03
C HIS A 399 -5.12 -7.59 -2.56
N GLY A 400 -5.90 -7.93 -1.53
CA GLY A 400 -6.85 -7.04 -0.86
C GLY A 400 -8.17 -6.80 -1.58
N GLY A 401 -8.53 -7.64 -2.55
CA GLY A 401 -9.79 -7.53 -3.29
C GLY A 401 -11.05 -7.75 -2.44
N ASN A 402 -10.91 -8.45 -1.32
CA ASN A 402 -12.01 -8.74 -0.39
C ASN A 402 -12.03 -7.81 0.84
N LEU A 403 -11.17 -6.79 0.91
CA LEU A 403 -11.09 -5.91 2.08
C LEU A 403 -12.33 -5.03 2.28
N ASP A 404 -13.10 -4.82 1.21
CA ASP A 404 -14.39 -4.14 1.22
C ASP A 404 -15.58 -5.11 1.28
N TYR A 405 -15.36 -6.43 1.29
CA TYR A 405 -16.43 -7.43 1.43
C TYR A 405 -17.03 -7.38 2.83
N ALA A 406 -18.35 -7.19 2.94
CA ALA A 406 -18.99 -6.86 4.22
C ALA A 406 -18.63 -7.80 5.39
N PRO A 407 -18.61 -9.15 5.24
CA PRO A 407 -18.17 -10.05 6.31
C PRO A 407 -16.69 -9.91 6.70
N VAL A 408 -15.81 -9.57 5.75
CA VAL A 408 -14.38 -9.33 6.03
C VAL A 408 -14.22 -8.02 6.80
N THR A 409 -14.93 -6.98 6.35
CA THR A 409 -14.98 -5.68 6.99
C THR A 409 -15.49 -5.74 8.42
N GLU A 410 -16.61 -6.42 8.65
CA GLU A 410 -17.18 -6.62 9.98
C GLU A 410 -16.15 -7.23 10.94
N ARG A 411 -15.41 -8.25 10.49
CA ARG A 411 -14.42 -8.94 11.32
C ARG A 411 -13.27 -8.04 11.76
N TYR A 412 -12.63 -7.30 10.85
CA TYR A 412 -11.52 -6.44 11.26
C TYR A 412 -11.98 -5.16 11.96
N LEU A 413 -13.20 -4.68 11.71
CA LEU A 413 -13.78 -3.57 12.48
C LEU A 413 -14.08 -3.99 13.92
N ALA A 414 -14.58 -5.20 14.14
CA ALA A 414 -14.79 -5.72 15.49
C ALA A 414 -13.48 -5.73 16.30
N PHE A 415 -12.37 -6.12 15.68
CA PHE A 415 -11.04 -6.03 16.28
C PHE A 415 -10.64 -4.59 16.63
N LEU A 416 -10.78 -3.66 15.68
CA LEU A 416 -10.44 -2.24 15.86
C LEU A 416 -11.30 -1.54 16.92
N GLN A 417 -12.55 -1.96 17.10
CA GLN A 417 -13.48 -1.42 18.10
C GLN A 417 -13.31 -2.07 19.49
N GLY A 418 -12.46 -3.09 19.62
CA GLY A 418 -12.25 -3.80 20.88
C GLY A 418 -13.34 -4.81 21.23
N GLY A 419 -14.13 -5.25 20.25
CA GLY A 419 -15.03 -6.40 20.41
C GLY A 419 -14.24 -7.68 20.72
N ALA A 420 -14.72 -8.46 21.68
CA ALA A 420 -14.10 -9.75 22.03
C ALA A 420 -14.11 -10.69 20.81
N GLN A 421 -12.98 -11.35 20.55
CA GLN A 421 -12.81 -12.39 19.54
C GLN A 421 -13.62 -13.65 19.88
#